data_AF-A0A1I6QUI8-F1
#
_entry.id   AF-A0A1I6QUI8-F1
#
_cell.length_a   1.000
_cell.length_b   1.000
_cell.length_c   1.000
_cell.angle_alpha   90.00
_cell.angle_beta   90.00
_cell.angle_gamma   90.00
#
_symmetry.space_group_name_H-M   'P 1'
#
loop_
_entity.id
_entity.type
_entity.pdbx_description
1 polymer ?
#
loop_
_entity_poly.entity_id
_entity_poly.type
_entity_poly.pdbx_seq_one_letter_code
_entity_poly.pdbx_strand_id
1 'polypeptide(L)'
;MKYIKKVFVTIIAALCMIGCTKESAKTSTKQEEKQPPHVENPVQNNETKAEQVKEEPAPAPAREKTKFIVCIDPGHQRKANLELEPIGPGATKQKYKVTDGTTGVVTKKREYELNLEAAVLLKEMLEAKGIEVVMTRTTHDVNISNKERAAIANEHHANLFLRIHADGSESAAEKGFAVLTPSRENAFTKNIYRESLTASEFIVNKVKENSNIQVNGIKFRDDLSGFNWAEVPGVLLELGFMSNPEEDRKLSDVDYLRSLLQSVADSVESYRVSKG
;
A
#
# COMPACT_ATOMS: atom_id res chain seq x y z
N MET A 1 43.27 -26.06 -31.74
CA MET A 1 43.66 -24.65 -31.51
C MET A 1 43.19 -24.25 -30.13
N LYS A 2 44.14 -24.01 -29.22
CA LYS A 2 43.94 -23.57 -27.83
C LYS A 2 43.60 -22.08 -27.82
N TYR A 3 42.66 -21.62 -27.00
CA TYR A 3 42.80 -20.34 -26.29
C TYR A 3 41.97 -20.37 -25.00
N ILE A 4 42.68 -20.63 -23.90
CA ILE A 4 42.25 -20.43 -22.52
C ILE A 4 42.69 -19.01 -22.16
N LYS A 5 41.75 -18.14 -21.72
CA LYS A 5 42.10 -16.93 -20.97
C LYS A 5 41.59 -17.07 -19.55
N LYS A 6 42.55 -17.36 -18.65
CA LYS A 6 42.43 -17.22 -17.20
C LYS A 6 42.29 -15.73 -16.88
N VAL A 7 41.27 -15.36 -16.11
CA VAL A 7 41.22 -14.06 -15.43
C VAL A 7 41.44 -14.33 -13.95
N PHE A 8 42.39 -13.58 -13.39
CA PHE A 8 42.89 -13.68 -12.04
C PHE A 8 41.85 -13.22 -11.01
N VAL A 9 41.67 -14.05 -9.99
CA VAL A 9 41.06 -13.73 -8.70
C VAL A 9 42.05 -12.89 -7.90
N THR A 10 41.62 -11.76 -7.35
CA THR A 10 42.32 -11.10 -6.24
C THR A 10 41.32 -10.84 -5.12
N ILE A 11 41.43 -11.64 -4.07
CA ILE A 11 40.76 -11.46 -2.78
C ILE A 11 41.65 -10.55 -1.95
N ILE A 12 41.11 -9.43 -1.45
CA ILE A 12 41.73 -8.66 -0.37
C ILE A 12 40.78 -8.73 0.82
N ALA A 13 41.14 -9.56 1.79
CA ALA A 13 40.56 -9.59 3.12
C ALA A 13 41.40 -8.67 4.02
N ALA A 14 40.75 -7.73 4.72
CA ALA A 14 41.34 -6.99 5.82
C ALA A 14 40.48 -7.22 7.07
N LEU A 15 40.94 -8.13 7.93
CA LEU A 15 40.55 -8.21 9.33
C LEU A 15 41.31 -7.14 10.10
N CYS A 16 40.61 -6.32 10.88
CA CYS A 16 41.16 -5.66 12.05
C CYS A 16 40.24 -5.94 13.25
N MET A 17 40.72 -6.76 14.17
CA MET A 17 40.13 -7.04 15.48
C MET A 17 41.12 -6.55 16.55
N ILE A 18 40.72 -5.53 17.31
CA ILE A 18 41.21 -5.14 18.65
C ILE A 18 40.01 -4.41 19.27
N GLY A 19 39.38 -4.75 20.39
CA GLY A 19 39.82 -5.46 21.59
C GLY A 19 39.93 -4.47 22.75
N CYS A 20 38.90 -4.30 23.58
CA CYS A 20 39.06 -4.12 25.04
C CYS A 20 37.74 -4.11 25.82
N THR A 21 37.88 -4.53 27.08
CA THR A 21 36.90 -5.05 28.05
C THR A 21 36.51 -4.05 29.15
N LYS A 22 35.37 -4.33 29.81
CA LYS A 22 35.03 -4.15 31.25
C LYS A 22 34.95 -2.69 31.77
N GLU A 23 34.22 -2.30 32.82
CA GLU A 23 33.43 -2.96 33.86
C GLU A 23 32.42 -1.96 34.48
N SER A 24 31.57 -2.52 35.34
CA SER A 24 30.45 -1.98 36.12
C SER A 24 30.83 -0.98 37.24
N ALA A 25 29.87 -0.13 37.66
CA ALA A 25 29.59 0.12 39.08
C ALA A 25 28.19 0.71 39.31
N LYS A 26 27.32 -0.07 39.95
CA LYS A 26 26.14 0.39 40.71
C LYS A 26 26.60 0.95 42.06
N THR A 27 25.92 1.96 42.58
CA THR A 27 25.76 2.09 44.05
C THR A 27 24.38 2.67 44.38
N SER A 28 23.66 1.91 45.20
CA SER A 28 22.41 2.25 45.86
C SER A 28 22.75 2.56 47.32
N THR A 29 22.11 3.57 47.89
CA THR A 29 22.14 3.82 49.34
C THR A 29 20.72 3.99 49.85
N LYS A 30 20.47 3.36 51.00
CA LYS A 30 19.19 3.15 51.69
C LYS A 30 19.39 3.70 53.12
N GLN A 31 18.49 4.55 53.62
CA GLN A 31 18.31 4.90 55.04
C GLN A 31 16.83 5.30 55.18
N GLU A 32 15.94 4.56 55.83
CA GLU A 32 15.76 4.22 57.27
C GLU A 32 15.07 5.34 58.09
N GLU A 33 14.09 4.89 58.87
CA GLU A 33 12.88 5.55 59.37
C GLU A 33 13.01 5.90 60.86
N LYS A 34 12.30 6.93 61.36
CA LYS A 34 11.85 7.06 62.77
C LYS A 34 10.88 8.23 63.01
N GLN A 35 9.80 7.94 63.75
CA GLN A 35 8.79 8.82 64.39
C GLN A 35 9.03 8.85 65.92
N PRO A 36 8.25 9.51 66.82
CA PRO A 36 7.20 10.57 66.74
C PRO A 36 7.46 11.70 67.83
N PRO A 37 6.50 12.57 68.27
CA PRO A 37 5.45 12.17 69.23
C PRO A 37 4.07 12.90 69.11
N HIS A 38 3.20 12.50 70.02
CA HIS A 38 1.73 12.60 70.15
C HIS A 38 1.26 13.84 70.95
N VAL A 39 0.10 14.43 70.63
CA VAL A 39 -0.69 15.30 71.53
C VAL A 39 -2.20 15.07 71.29
N GLU A 40 -2.96 15.04 72.39
CA GLU A 40 -4.32 14.54 72.59
C GLU A 40 -5.49 15.44 72.10
N ASN A 41 -6.68 14.81 72.04
CA ASN A 41 -8.00 15.27 71.54
C ASN A 41 -8.69 16.40 72.37
N PRO A 42 -9.80 16.97 71.87
CA PRO A 42 -11.10 16.40 72.26
C PRO A 42 -12.15 16.29 71.13
N VAL A 43 -13.04 15.34 71.38
CA VAL A 43 -14.20 14.90 70.59
C VAL A 43 -15.27 15.99 70.49
N GLN A 44 -15.77 16.25 69.28
CA GLN A 44 -17.10 16.81 69.06
C GLN A 44 -17.85 15.97 68.02
N ASN A 45 -18.96 15.39 68.47
CA ASN A 45 -19.95 14.73 67.65
C ASN A 45 -20.60 15.75 66.72
N ASN A 46 -20.56 15.50 65.41
CA ASN A 46 -21.56 16.00 64.48
C ASN A 46 -21.91 14.88 63.50
N GLU A 47 -23.16 14.44 63.62
CA GLU A 47 -23.82 13.51 62.72
C GLU A 47 -23.68 14.02 61.27
N THR A 48 -22.97 13.27 60.43
CA THR A 48 -22.93 13.54 59.00
C THR A 48 -23.55 12.36 58.27
N LYS A 49 -24.67 12.68 57.62
CA LYS A 49 -25.52 11.90 56.74
C LYS A 49 -24.70 11.04 55.78
N ALA A 50 -25.02 9.74 55.70
CA ALA A 50 -24.45 8.83 54.71
C ALA A 50 -24.83 9.31 53.31
N GLU A 51 -23.87 9.91 52.61
CA GLU A 51 -23.99 10.24 51.19
C GLU A 51 -23.26 9.14 50.42
N GLN A 52 -24.04 8.31 49.73
CA GLN A 52 -23.53 7.25 48.87
C GLN A 52 -22.70 7.88 47.74
N VAL A 53 -21.38 7.74 47.81
CA VAL A 53 -20.51 7.95 46.66
C VAL A 53 -20.83 6.84 45.66
N LYS A 54 -21.60 7.15 44.62
CA LYS A 54 -21.67 6.33 43.42
C LYS A 54 -20.28 6.37 42.78
N GLU A 55 -19.55 5.27 42.85
CA GLU A 55 -18.41 5.03 41.97
C GLU A 55 -18.89 5.16 40.53
N GLU A 56 -18.39 6.18 39.84
CA GLU A 56 -18.57 6.31 38.40
C GLU A 56 -17.77 5.18 37.73
N PRO A 57 -18.39 4.38 36.83
CA PRO A 57 -17.69 3.28 36.21
C PRO A 57 -16.50 3.82 35.41
N ALA A 58 -15.35 3.18 35.56
CA ALA A 58 -14.15 3.49 34.77
C ALA A 58 -14.52 3.57 33.27
N PRO A 59 -13.98 4.55 32.52
CA PRO A 59 -14.30 4.70 31.12
C PRO A 59 -13.98 3.39 30.40
N ALA A 60 -14.95 2.89 29.64
CA ALA A 60 -14.76 1.72 28.80
C ALA A 60 -13.47 1.89 27.97
N PRO A 61 -12.68 0.82 27.76
CA PRO A 61 -11.49 0.91 26.94
C PRO A 61 -11.87 1.52 25.59
N ALA A 62 -11.19 2.59 25.21
CA ALA A 62 -11.41 3.24 23.92
C ALA A 62 -11.38 2.15 22.85
N ARG A 63 -12.47 2.01 22.08
CA ARG A 63 -12.48 1.12 20.92
C ARG A 63 -11.24 1.45 20.09
N GLU A 64 -10.33 0.48 19.95
CA GLU A 64 -9.24 0.59 18.98
C GLU A 64 -9.88 0.97 17.65
N LYS A 65 -9.52 2.14 17.11
CA LYS A 65 -9.94 2.51 15.77
C LYS A 65 -9.34 1.45 14.85
N THR A 66 -10.19 0.58 14.30
CA THR A 66 -9.77 -0.40 13.30
C THR A 66 -9.11 0.37 12.18
N LYS A 67 -7.82 0.11 11.95
CA LYS A 67 -7.03 0.82 10.95
C LYS A 67 -7.58 0.53 9.56
N PHE A 68 -7.56 1.53 8.69
CA PHE A 68 -7.90 1.33 7.29
C PHE A 68 -6.61 1.03 6.51
N ILE A 69 -6.56 -0.13 5.88
CA ILE A 69 -5.38 -0.66 5.19
C ILE A 69 -5.62 -0.58 3.68
N VAL A 70 -4.66 0.01 2.96
CA VAL A 70 -4.62 -0.01 1.49
C VAL A 70 -3.41 -0.85 1.05
N CYS A 71 -3.66 -1.90 0.29
CA CYS A 71 -2.60 -2.64 -0.37
C CYS A 71 -2.36 -2.03 -1.76
N ILE A 72 -1.21 -1.39 -1.97
CA ILE A 72 -0.80 -0.84 -3.25
C ILE A 72 0.01 -1.90 -4.01
N ASP A 73 -0.40 -2.16 -5.25
CA ASP A 73 0.29 -3.05 -6.19
C ASP A 73 0.92 -2.27 -7.33
N PRO A 74 2.23 -1.96 -7.26
CA PRO A 74 2.95 -1.45 -8.41
C PRO A 74 3.04 -2.56 -9.47
N GLY A 75 2.27 -2.43 -10.56
CA GLY A 75 2.18 -3.41 -11.63
C GLY A 75 3.54 -3.77 -12.23
N HIS A 76 3.63 -4.98 -12.82
CA HIS A 76 4.83 -5.51 -13.45
C HIS A 76 6.05 -5.61 -12.51
N GLN A 77 7.19 -6.02 -13.07
CA GLN A 77 8.49 -6.12 -12.40
C GLN A 77 9.60 -6.14 -13.47
N ARG A 78 10.88 -6.07 -13.07
CA ARG A 78 12.00 -5.98 -14.02
C ARG A 78 12.02 -7.11 -15.06
N LYS A 79 11.69 -8.33 -14.64
CA LYS A 79 11.64 -9.52 -15.50
C LYS A 79 10.24 -10.11 -15.49
N ALA A 80 9.64 -10.25 -16.66
CA ALA A 80 8.39 -11.01 -16.78
C ALA A 80 8.57 -12.44 -16.26
N ASN A 81 7.49 -12.99 -15.73
CA ASN A 81 7.36 -14.41 -15.50
C ASN A 81 6.26 -14.93 -16.43
N LEU A 82 6.69 -15.53 -17.53
CA LEU A 82 5.82 -16.08 -18.58
C LEU A 82 5.45 -17.55 -18.31
N GLU A 83 5.76 -18.09 -17.14
CA GLU A 83 5.10 -19.31 -16.69
C GLU A 83 3.60 -19.03 -16.51
N LEU A 84 2.81 -20.09 -16.61
CA LEU A 84 1.36 -20.00 -16.52
C LEU A 84 0.88 -20.18 -15.07
N GLU A 85 -0.20 -19.49 -14.74
CA GLU A 85 -1.00 -19.69 -13.54
C GLU A 85 -2.50 -19.69 -13.88
N PRO A 86 -3.36 -20.33 -13.07
CA PRO A 86 -4.80 -20.27 -13.29
C PRO A 86 -5.32 -18.83 -13.24
N ILE A 87 -6.30 -18.52 -14.07
CA ILE A 87 -6.87 -17.17 -14.14
C ILE A 87 -7.64 -16.75 -12.89
N GLY A 88 -7.95 -17.69 -11.99
CA GLY A 88 -8.72 -17.49 -10.77
C GLY A 88 -8.87 -18.82 -10.00
N PRO A 89 -9.42 -18.79 -8.77
CA PRO A 89 -9.64 -19.98 -7.95
C PRO A 89 -10.41 -21.09 -8.69
N GLY A 90 -9.84 -22.30 -8.75
CA GLY A 90 -10.46 -23.47 -9.39
C GLY A 90 -10.55 -23.43 -10.92
N ALA A 91 -10.01 -22.41 -11.59
CA ALA A 91 -10.05 -22.31 -13.04
C ALA A 91 -9.09 -23.31 -13.71
N THR A 92 -9.52 -23.94 -14.80
CA THR A 92 -8.63 -24.72 -15.69
C THR A 92 -7.90 -23.83 -16.69
N LYS A 93 -8.51 -22.70 -17.08
CA LYS A 93 -7.90 -21.68 -17.94
C LYS A 93 -6.72 -21.03 -17.22
N GLN A 94 -5.60 -20.88 -17.93
CA GLN A 94 -4.37 -20.29 -17.42
C GLN A 94 -3.96 -19.05 -18.22
N LYS A 95 -3.12 -18.20 -17.63
CA LYS A 95 -2.43 -17.08 -18.29
C LYS A 95 -1.06 -16.84 -17.66
N TYR A 96 -0.25 -15.99 -18.29
CA TYR A 96 1.07 -15.64 -17.74
C TYR A 96 0.97 -15.06 -16.33
N LYS A 97 1.90 -15.47 -15.46
CA LYS A 97 2.02 -15.00 -14.07
C LYS A 97 2.17 -13.49 -14.01
N VAL A 98 3.06 -12.91 -14.82
CA VAL A 98 3.19 -11.46 -14.96
C VAL A 98 3.92 -11.12 -16.26
N THR A 99 3.39 -10.18 -17.04
CA THR A 99 4.02 -9.68 -18.28
C THR A 99 5.02 -8.56 -17.99
N ASP A 100 5.79 -8.16 -19.00
CA ASP A 100 6.88 -7.19 -18.87
C ASP A 100 6.43 -5.72 -18.87
N GLY A 101 5.15 -5.48 -19.19
CA GLY A 101 4.54 -4.15 -19.28
C GLY A 101 4.94 -3.40 -20.55
N THR A 102 4.42 -2.18 -20.69
CA THR A 102 4.76 -1.31 -21.81
C THR A 102 6.07 -0.52 -21.57
N THR A 103 6.44 0.34 -22.51
CA THR A 103 7.61 1.22 -22.41
C THR A 103 7.30 2.57 -23.04
N GLY A 104 7.74 3.65 -22.38
CA GLY A 104 7.63 5.02 -22.88
C GLY A 104 8.23 5.16 -24.27
N VAL A 105 7.45 5.65 -25.24
CA VAL A 105 7.91 5.78 -26.63
C VAL A 105 8.99 6.84 -26.82
N VAL A 106 9.08 7.82 -25.92
CA VAL A 106 10.03 8.93 -25.91
C VAL A 106 11.06 8.74 -24.81
N THR A 107 10.60 8.65 -23.55
CA THR A 107 11.46 8.64 -22.36
C THR A 107 12.20 7.32 -22.20
N LYS A 108 11.68 6.26 -22.82
CA LYS A 108 12.13 4.86 -22.69
C LYS A 108 12.00 4.32 -21.26
N LYS A 109 11.31 5.03 -20.36
CA LYS A 109 10.98 4.53 -19.01
C LYS A 109 10.14 3.26 -19.15
N ARG A 110 10.50 2.21 -18.41
CA ARG A 110 9.70 0.98 -18.38
C ARG A 110 8.49 1.17 -17.48
N GLU A 111 7.36 0.54 -17.83
CA GLU A 111 6.13 0.67 -17.05
C GLU A 111 6.32 0.23 -15.57
N TYR A 112 7.08 -0.84 -15.33
CA TYR A 112 7.35 -1.31 -13.96
C TYR A 112 8.12 -0.27 -13.09
N GLU A 113 8.86 0.64 -13.73
CA GLU A 113 9.59 1.72 -13.06
C GLU A 113 8.61 2.83 -12.68
N LEU A 114 7.83 3.32 -13.65
CA LEU A 114 6.76 4.29 -13.44
C LEU A 114 5.78 3.83 -12.35
N ASN A 115 5.31 2.58 -12.42
CA ASN A 115 4.35 2.04 -11.48
C ASN A 115 4.90 2.06 -10.04
N LEU A 116 6.19 1.77 -9.85
CA LEU A 116 6.82 1.82 -8.52
C LEU A 116 7.02 3.26 -8.04
N GLU A 117 7.46 4.16 -8.91
CA GLU A 117 7.59 5.59 -8.58
C GLU A 117 6.24 6.16 -8.12
N ALA A 118 5.18 5.89 -8.88
CA ALA A 118 3.82 6.30 -8.56
C ALA A 118 3.32 5.69 -7.25
N ALA A 119 3.59 4.40 -7.02
CA ALA A 119 3.18 3.73 -5.79
C ALA A 119 3.87 4.29 -4.55
N VAL A 120 5.14 4.66 -4.63
CA VAL A 120 5.87 5.30 -3.51
C VAL A 120 5.26 6.67 -3.20
N LEU A 121 4.99 7.49 -4.21
CA LEU A 121 4.33 8.79 -4.01
C LEU A 121 2.94 8.63 -3.39
N LEU A 122 2.14 7.69 -3.90
CA LEU A 122 0.80 7.45 -3.37
C LEU A 122 0.86 6.92 -1.92
N LYS A 123 1.81 6.02 -1.61
CA LYS A 123 2.04 5.53 -0.26
C LYS A 123 2.28 6.69 0.71
N GLU A 124 3.21 7.60 0.39
CA GLU A 124 3.51 8.76 1.23
C GLU A 124 2.26 9.63 1.48
N MET A 125 1.47 9.88 0.43
CA MET A 125 0.24 10.67 0.52
C MET A 125 -0.85 10.01 1.37
N LEU A 126 -1.00 8.68 1.29
CA LEU A 126 -1.97 7.93 2.09
C LEU A 126 -1.53 7.84 3.56
N GLU A 127 -0.24 7.55 3.82
CA GLU A 127 0.29 7.49 5.18
C GLU A 127 0.20 8.85 5.90
N ALA A 128 0.41 9.96 5.17
CA ALA A 128 0.19 11.31 5.70
C ALA A 128 -1.27 11.58 6.13
N LYS A 129 -2.24 10.80 5.62
CA LYS A 129 -3.65 10.84 6.01
C LYS A 129 -3.99 9.83 7.12
N GLY A 130 -3.00 9.12 7.66
CA GLY A 130 -3.19 8.10 8.69
C GLY A 130 -3.72 6.76 8.15
N ILE A 131 -3.62 6.53 6.84
CA ILE A 131 -3.97 5.25 6.21
C ILE A 131 -2.75 4.33 6.29
N GLU A 132 -2.96 3.09 6.72
CA GLU A 132 -1.89 2.08 6.71
C GLU A 132 -1.72 1.55 5.29
N VAL A 133 -0.48 1.45 4.82
CA VAL A 133 -0.17 1.02 3.45
C VAL A 133 0.70 -0.23 3.45
N VAL A 134 0.25 -1.23 2.70
CA VAL A 134 1.02 -2.43 2.35
C VAL A 134 1.41 -2.32 0.88
N MET A 135 2.63 -2.71 0.52
CA MET A 135 3.11 -2.70 -0.87
C MET A 135 3.37 -4.12 -1.32
N THR A 136 2.86 -4.54 -2.49
CA THR A 136 3.14 -5.90 -3.03
C THR A 136 4.60 -6.07 -3.43
N ARG A 137 5.28 -4.97 -3.80
CA ARG A 137 6.73 -4.89 -4.01
C ARG A 137 7.26 -3.51 -3.70
N THR A 138 8.50 -3.44 -3.23
CA THR A 138 9.24 -2.19 -2.97
C THR A 138 10.51 -2.07 -3.81
N THR A 139 10.81 -3.10 -4.61
CA THR A 139 11.96 -3.13 -5.53
C THR A 139 11.51 -3.58 -6.92
N HIS A 140 12.40 -3.49 -7.90
CA HIS A 140 12.13 -3.97 -9.26
C HIS A 140 12.51 -5.45 -9.46
N ASP A 141 13.44 -5.97 -8.67
CA ASP A 141 13.97 -7.33 -8.80
C ASP A 141 13.22 -8.28 -7.85
N VAL A 142 12.01 -8.62 -8.28
CA VAL A 142 11.11 -9.57 -7.63
C VAL A 142 10.61 -10.58 -8.66
N ASN A 143 10.13 -11.71 -8.18
CA ASN A 143 9.42 -12.69 -9.01
C ASN A 143 8.09 -13.03 -8.35
N ILE A 144 7.10 -12.15 -8.52
CA ILE A 144 5.76 -12.30 -7.92
C ILE A 144 4.67 -12.28 -9.00
N SER A 145 3.78 -13.27 -8.98
CA SER A 145 2.68 -13.40 -9.92
C SER A 145 1.50 -12.48 -9.61
N ASN A 146 0.54 -12.36 -10.53
CA ASN A 146 -0.71 -11.65 -10.26
C ASN A 146 -1.53 -12.31 -9.15
N LYS A 147 -1.51 -13.65 -9.05
CA LYS A 147 -2.09 -14.37 -7.91
C LYS A 147 -1.42 -14.01 -6.58
N GLU A 148 -0.09 -14.01 -6.54
CA GLU A 148 0.67 -13.71 -5.31
C GLU A 148 0.44 -12.26 -4.85
N ARG A 149 0.35 -11.31 -5.79
CA ARG A 149 -0.01 -9.91 -5.49
C ARG A 149 -1.38 -9.78 -4.84
N ALA A 150 -2.37 -10.51 -5.35
CA ALA A 150 -3.71 -10.54 -4.75
C ALA A 150 -3.69 -11.22 -3.37
N ALA A 151 -2.92 -12.30 -3.21
CA ALA A 151 -2.77 -13.00 -1.93
C ALA A 151 -2.22 -12.06 -0.84
N ILE A 152 -1.21 -11.23 -1.14
CA ILE A 152 -0.70 -10.21 -0.20
C ILE A 152 -1.83 -9.29 0.28
N ALA A 153 -2.69 -8.80 -0.62
CA ALA A 153 -3.82 -7.95 -0.23
C ALA A 153 -4.84 -8.68 0.67
N ASN A 154 -5.12 -9.96 0.37
CA ASN A 154 -6.03 -10.79 1.12
C ASN A 154 -5.50 -11.12 2.53
N GLU A 155 -4.22 -11.50 2.63
CA GLU A 155 -3.53 -11.87 3.87
C GLU A 155 -3.46 -10.70 4.86
N HIS A 156 -3.32 -9.48 4.34
CA HIS A 156 -3.34 -8.26 5.14
C HIS A 156 -4.74 -7.73 5.43
N HIS A 157 -5.80 -8.42 4.99
CA HIS A 157 -7.18 -7.98 5.12
C HIS A 157 -7.38 -6.53 4.66
N ALA A 158 -6.75 -6.16 3.54
CA ALA A 158 -6.78 -4.79 3.06
C ALA A 158 -8.23 -4.33 2.81
N ASN A 159 -8.54 -3.09 3.18
CA ASN A 159 -9.84 -2.50 2.86
C ASN A 159 -9.95 -2.12 1.37
N LEU A 160 -8.80 -1.93 0.72
CA LEU A 160 -8.70 -1.66 -0.71
C LEU A 160 -7.40 -2.22 -1.27
N PHE A 161 -7.50 -3.01 -2.34
CA PHE A 161 -6.40 -3.43 -3.19
C PHE A 161 -6.31 -2.53 -4.41
N LEU A 162 -5.32 -1.62 -4.41
CA LEU A 162 -5.16 -0.57 -5.41
C LEU A 162 -3.93 -0.85 -6.29
N ARG A 163 -4.19 -1.25 -7.52
CA ARG A 163 -3.18 -1.65 -8.49
C ARG A 163 -2.82 -0.48 -9.40
N ILE A 164 -1.54 -0.24 -9.65
CA ILE A 164 -1.04 0.90 -10.42
C ILE A 164 -0.37 0.39 -11.69
N HIS A 165 -0.86 0.86 -12.83
CA HIS A 165 -0.40 0.54 -14.17
C HIS A 165 -0.33 1.80 -15.05
N ALA A 166 0.30 1.69 -16.21
CA ALA A 166 0.14 2.65 -17.29
C ALA A 166 -0.05 1.91 -18.61
N ASP A 167 -0.97 2.43 -19.42
CA ASP A 167 -1.49 1.73 -20.58
C ASP A 167 -0.53 1.84 -21.78
N GLY A 168 -0.73 0.95 -22.75
CA GLY A 168 -0.05 0.94 -24.03
C GLY A 168 -1.03 0.60 -25.14
N SER A 169 -0.96 1.33 -26.25
CA SER A 169 -1.81 1.13 -27.42
C SER A 169 -1.00 1.17 -28.70
N GLU A 170 -1.45 0.43 -29.71
CA GLU A 170 -0.97 0.54 -31.09
C GLU A 170 -1.19 1.93 -31.69
N SER A 171 -2.22 2.64 -31.20
CA SER A 171 -2.48 4.03 -31.57
C SER A 171 -1.74 4.97 -30.63
N ALA A 172 -0.79 5.73 -31.17
CA ALA A 172 -0.05 6.77 -30.43
C ALA A 172 -0.94 7.99 -30.05
N ALA A 173 -2.20 8.02 -30.47
CA ALA A 173 -3.15 9.08 -30.15
C ALA A 173 -3.96 8.81 -28.87
N GLU A 174 -4.05 7.55 -28.43
CA GLU A 174 -4.77 7.20 -27.20
C GLU A 174 -4.14 7.88 -25.98
N LYS A 175 -4.94 8.40 -25.06
CA LYS A 175 -4.47 9.12 -23.88
C LYS A 175 -5.51 9.17 -22.78
N GLY A 176 -5.08 9.54 -21.58
CA GLY A 176 -5.95 9.79 -20.44
C GLY A 176 -6.01 8.63 -19.45
N PHE A 177 -6.28 9.02 -18.21
CA PHE A 177 -6.42 8.16 -17.04
C PHE A 177 -7.69 7.30 -17.13
N ALA A 178 -7.60 6.04 -16.74
CA ALA A 178 -8.77 5.16 -16.60
C ALA A 178 -8.71 4.37 -15.30
N VAL A 179 -9.89 3.99 -14.80
CA VAL A 179 -10.01 3.06 -13.68
C VAL A 179 -10.59 1.76 -14.19
N LEU A 180 -9.92 0.65 -13.91
CA LEU A 180 -10.39 -0.69 -14.20
C LEU A 180 -10.98 -1.28 -12.93
N THR A 181 -12.15 -1.91 -13.10
CA THR A 181 -12.95 -2.47 -12.01
C THR A 181 -13.38 -3.88 -12.39
N PRO A 182 -13.46 -4.84 -11.46
CA PRO A 182 -14.07 -6.12 -11.75
C PRO A 182 -15.48 -5.96 -12.33
N SER A 183 -15.83 -6.73 -13.35
CA SER A 183 -17.18 -6.71 -13.92
C SER A 183 -18.18 -7.38 -12.96
N ARG A 184 -19.46 -6.99 -13.07
CA ARG A 184 -20.55 -7.60 -12.28
C ARG A 184 -20.69 -9.10 -12.54
N GLU A 185 -20.41 -9.52 -13.77
CA GLU A 185 -20.59 -10.88 -14.24
C GLU A 185 -19.32 -11.75 -14.05
N ASN A 186 -18.23 -11.16 -13.57
CA ASN A 186 -17.02 -11.90 -13.26
C ASN A 186 -17.31 -12.94 -12.16
N ALA A 187 -17.11 -14.21 -12.51
CA ALA A 187 -17.44 -15.34 -11.65
C ALA A 187 -16.66 -15.37 -10.34
N PHE A 188 -15.45 -14.78 -10.31
CA PHE A 188 -14.54 -14.86 -9.17
C PHE A 188 -14.71 -13.71 -8.17
N THR A 189 -15.24 -12.57 -8.62
CA THR A 189 -15.21 -11.31 -7.85
C THR A 189 -16.60 -10.83 -7.42
N LYS A 190 -17.61 -11.72 -7.43
CA LYS A 190 -19.00 -11.35 -7.11
C LYS A 190 -19.16 -10.71 -5.73
N ASN A 191 -18.43 -11.21 -4.74
CA ASN A 191 -18.43 -10.73 -3.36
C ASN A 191 -17.78 -9.34 -3.21
N ILE A 192 -16.77 -9.03 -4.02
CA ILE A 192 -16.03 -7.75 -3.94
C ILE A 192 -16.51 -6.70 -4.95
N TYR A 193 -17.36 -7.07 -5.93
CA TYR A 193 -17.76 -6.21 -7.05
C TYR A 193 -18.32 -4.86 -6.60
N ARG A 194 -19.32 -4.86 -5.70
CA ARG A 194 -20.01 -3.63 -5.29
C ARG A 194 -19.05 -2.64 -4.64
N GLU A 195 -18.20 -3.14 -3.76
CA GLU A 195 -17.22 -2.33 -3.05
C GLU A 195 -16.10 -1.82 -3.97
N SER A 196 -15.65 -2.67 -4.90
CA SER A 196 -14.69 -2.29 -5.93
C SER A 196 -15.23 -1.18 -6.82
N LEU A 197 -16.50 -1.27 -7.22
CA LEU A 197 -17.17 -0.23 -8.01
C LEU A 197 -17.30 1.07 -7.22
N THR A 198 -17.75 1.03 -5.97
CA THR A 198 -17.83 2.23 -5.12
C THR A 198 -16.47 2.93 -5.01
N ALA A 199 -15.39 2.20 -4.69
CA ALA A 199 -14.04 2.78 -4.65
C ALA A 199 -13.63 3.39 -6.00
N SER A 200 -13.94 2.71 -7.10
CA SER A 200 -13.66 3.19 -8.46
C SER A 200 -14.41 4.48 -8.80
N GLU A 201 -15.67 4.62 -8.37
CA GLU A 201 -16.48 5.82 -8.56
C GLU A 201 -15.92 7.01 -7.77
N PHE A 202 -15.49 6.79 -6.51
CA PHE A 202 -14.79 7.82 -5.73
C PHE A 202 -13.54 8.32 -6.46
N ILE A 203 -12.70 7.41 -6.96
CA ILE A 203 -11.48 7.75 -7.68
C ILE A 203 -11.78 8.52 -8.96
N VAL A 204 -12.63 7.98 -9.84
CA VAL A 204 -12.94 8.63 -11.13
C VAL A 204 -13.56 10.00 -10.94
N ASN A 205 -14.50 10.14 -10.01
CA ASN A 205 -15.16 11.43 -9.77
C ASN A 205 -14.19 12.46 -9.23
N LYS A 206 -13.31 12.07 -8.30
CA LYS A 206 -12.32 13.01 -7.73
C LYS A 206 -11.25 13.41 -8.75
N VAL A 207 -10.73 12.47 -9.54
CA VAL A 207 -9.69 12.78 -10.54
C VAL A 207 -10.26 13.67 -11.66
N LYS A 208 -11.55 13.54 -12.01
CA LYS A 208 -12.24 14.42 -12.98
C LYS A 208 -12.26 15.89 -12.55
N GLU A 209 -12.14 16.20 -11.26
CA GLU A 209 -12.06 17.59 -10.78
C GLU A 209 -10.70 18.24 -11.13
N ASN A 210 -9.67 17.44 -11.44
CA ASN A 210 -8.36 17.93 -11.83
C ASN A 210 -8.32 18.24 -13.33
N SER A 211 -8.41 19.52 -13.69
CA SER A 211 -8.45 19.98 -15.09
C SER A 211 -7.21 19.63 -15.92
N ASN A 212 -6.12 19.21 -15.28
CA ASN A 212 -4.89 18.79 -15.98
C ASN A 212 -4.92 17.32 -16.42
N ILE A 213 -5.92 16.55 -15.96
CA ILE A 213 -6.03 15.12 -16.20
C ILE A 213 -7.23 14.84 -17.10
N GLN A 214 -6.98 14.24 -18.27
CA GLN A 214 -8.05 13.66 -19.06
C GLN A 214 -8.48 12.33 -18.43
N VAL A 215 -9.77 12.14 -18.16
CA VAL A 215 -10.31 10.93 -17.53
C VAL A 215 -11.25 10.19 -18.47
N ASN A 216 -10.90 8.95 -18.79
CA ASN A 216 -11.66 8.04 -19.66
C ASN A 216 -12.72 7.22 -18.91
N GLY A 217 -12.81 7.37 -17.59
CA GLY A 217 -13.84 6.75 -16.76
C GLY A 217 -13.50 5.32 -16.31
N ILE A 218 -14.56 4.55 -16.01
CA ILE A 218 -14.46 3.19 -15.50
C ILE A 218 -14.55 2.18 -16.64
N LYS A 219 -13.63 1.21 -16.68
CA LYS A 219 -13.61 0.06 -17.60
C LYS A 219 -13.82 -1.23 -16.80
N PHE A 220 -14.91 -1.95 -17.05
CA PHE A 220 -15.21 -3.21 -16.38
C PHE A 220 -14.42 -4.38 -16.98
N ARG A 221 -13.85 -5.25 -16.14
CA ARG A 221 -12.94 -6.35 -16.54
C ARG A 221 -13.26 -7.67 -15.85
N ASP A 222 -13.18 -8.77 -16.58
CA ASP A 222 -13.33 -10.15 -16.08
C ASP A 222 -12.13 -11.06 -16.37
N ASP A 223 -11.08 -10.51 -16.97
CA ASP A 223 -9.95 -11.24 -17.55
C ASP A 223 -8.63 -11.08 -16.76
N LEU A 224 -8.65 -10.31 -15.67
CA LEU A 224 -7.46 -9.96 -14.89
C LEU A 224 -7.27 -10.89 -13.69
N SER A 225 -6.25 -11.77 -13.72
CA SER A 225 -5.94 -12.68 -12.60
C SER A 225 -5.82 -11.96 -11.26
N GLY A 226 -5.21 -10.78 -11.19
CA GLY A 226 -5.07 -10.07 -9.92
C GLY A 226 -6.39 -9.59 -9.33
N PHE A 227 -7.44 -9.38 -10.15
CA PHE A 227 -8.80 -9.21 -9.63
C PHE A 227 -9.43 -10.55 -9.26
N ASN A 228 -9.31 -11.54 -10.14
CA ASN A 228 -9.94 -12.85 -9.95
C ASN A 228 -9.45 -13.61 -8.72
N TRP A 229 -8.24 -13.33 -8.23
CA TRP A 229 -7.68 -13.90 -7.00
C TRP A 229 -7.87 -13.01 -5.77
N ALA A 230 -8.41 -11.80 -5.91
CA ALA A 230 -8.65 -10.90 -4.80
C ALA A 230 -9.93 -11.27 -4.04
N GLU A 231 -9.84 -11.27 -2.71
CA GLU A 231 -10.94 -11.47 -1.77
C GLU A 231 -11.35 -10.15 -1.09
N VAL A 232 -10.58 -9.08 -1.33
CA VAL A 232 -10.81 -7.71 -0.88
C VAL A 232 -11.17 -6.79 -2.07
N PRO A 233 -11.82 -5.63 -1.85
CA PRO A 233 -12.18 -4.70 -2.92
C PRO A 233 -10.97 -4.33 -3.79
N GLY A 234 -11.09 -4.48 -5.11
CA GLY A 234 -9.97 -4.34 -6.06
C GLY A 234 -10.20 -3.26 -7.12
N VAL A 235 -9.24 -2.37 -7.28
CA VAL A 235 -9.24 -1.30 -8.29
C VAL A 235 -7.89 -1.26 -9.00
N LEU A 236 -7.87 -1.03 -10.31
CA LEU A 236 -6.64 -0.85 -11.08
C LEU A 236 -6.65 0.51 -11.76
N LEU A 237 -5.58 1.28 -11.60
CA LEU A 237 -5.39 2.59 -12.19
C LEU A 237 -4.53 2.45 -13.44
N GLU A 238 -5.05 2.87 -14.59
CA GLU A 238 -4.25 3.13 -15.78
C GLU A 238 -3.93 4.62 -15.78
N LEU A 239 -2.70 4.98 -15.41
CA LEU A 239 -2.31 6.37 -15.15
C LEU A 239 -2.38 7.27 -16.41
N GLY A 240 -2.24 6.66 -17.59
CA GLY A 240 -2.19 7.30 -18.90
C GLY A 240 -1.57 6.32 -19.90
N PHE A 241 -1.27 6.76 -21.12
CA PHE A 241 -0.72 5.89 -22.18
C PHE A 241 0.76 6.16 -22.41
N MET A 242 1.64 5.22 -22.09
CA MET A 242 3.08 5.35 -22.37
C MET A 242 3.42 5.27 -23.87
N SER A 243 2.48 4.80 -24.69
CA SER A 243 2.57 4.82 -26.16
C SER A 243 2.26 6.18 -26.77
N ASN A 244 1.67 7.10 -26.01
CA ASN A 244 1.41 8.46 -26.43
C ASN A 244 2.60 9.35 -26.04
N PRO A 245 3.23 10.05 -27.00
CA PRO A 245 4.41 10.87 -26.70
C PRO A 245 4.17 11.96 -25.65
N GLU A 246 3.00 12.60 -25.65
CA GLU A 246 2.66 13.66 -24.69
C GLU A 246 2.51 13.07 -23.28
N GLU A 247 1.74 11.99 -23.16
CA GLU A 247 1.49 11.33 -21.87
C GLU A 247 2.76 10.65 -21.33
N ASP A 248 3.61 10.04 -22.16
CA ASP A 248 4.89 9.48 -21.73
C ASP A 248 5.79 10.53 -21.03
N ARG A 249 5.85 11.75 -21.59
CA ARG A 249 6.57 12.86 -20.96
C ARG A 249 5.92 13.28 -19.65
N LYS A 250 4.59 13.43 -19.63
CA LYS A 250 3.84 13.81 -18.43
C LYS A 250 3.97 12.77 -17.31
N LEU A 251 3.85 11.48 -17.61
CA LEU A 251 4.01 10.40 -16.65
C LEU A 251 5.44 10.32 -16.11
N SER A 252 6.42 10.87 -16.84
CA SER A 252 7.80 11.02 -16.36
C SER A 252 8.08 12.34 -15.65
N ASP A 253 7.12 13.26 -15.64
CA ASP A 253 7.15 14.52 -14.89
C ASP A 253 6.59 14.30 -13.48
N VAL A 254 7.42 14.60 -12.47
CA VAL A 254 7.07 14.31 -11.08
C VAL A 254 5.92 15.18 -10.56
N ASP A 255 5.76 16.40 -11.07
CA ASP A 255 4.72 17.32 -10.61
C ASP A 255 3.36 16.94 -11.20
N TYR A 256 3.34 16.53 -12.48
CA TYR A 256 2.16 15.92 -13.08
C TYR A 256 1.75 14.65 -12.33
N LEU A 257 2.70 13.73 -12.10
CA LEU A 257 2.42 12.47 -11.44
C LEU A 257 1.91 12.68 -9.99
N ARG A 258 2.53 13.61 -9.24
CA ARG A 258 2.05 13.99 -7.91
C ARG A 258 0.65 14.60 -7.95
N SER A 259 0.36 15.48 -8.91
CA SER A 259 -0.96 16.10 -9.05
C SER A 259 -2.06 15.05 -9.28
N LEU A 260 -1.82 14.08 -10.17
CA LEU A 260 -2.71 12.95 -10.41
C LEU A 260 -2.91 12.10 -9.14
N LEU A 261 -1.81 11.68 -8.51
CA LEU A 261 -1.85 10.80 -7.34
C LEU A 261 -2.41 11.48 -6.10
N GLN A 262 -2.30 12.81 -5.98
CA GLN A 262 -2.96 13.55 -4.92
C GLN A 262 -4.49 13.47 -5.06
N SER A 263 -5.02 13.58 -6.27
CA SER A 263 -6.45 13.37 -6.52
C SER A 263 -6.89 11.94 -6.17
N VAL A 264 -6.04 10.93 -6.45
CA VAL A 264 -6.28 9.54 -6.04
C VAL A 264 -6.25 9.42 -4.50
N ALA A 265 -5.25 9.95 -3.82
CA ALA A 265 -5.12 9.88 -2.37
C ALA A 265 -6.31 10.54 -1.64
N ASP A 266 -6.76 11.70 -2.13
CA ASP A 266 -7.94 12.40 -1.59
C ASP A 266 -9.23 11.59 -1.80
N SER A 267 -9.33 10.87 -2.92
CA SER A 267 -10.48 10.00 -3.19
C SER A 267 -10.50 8.75 -2.32
N VAL A 268 -9.33 8.15 -2.04
CA VAL A 268 -9.20 6.98 -1.16
C VAL A 268 -9.56 7.38 0.28
N GLU A 269 -9.17 8.57 0.71
CA GLU A 269 -9.57 9.11 2.01
C GLU A 269 -11.08 9.35 2.09
N SER A 270 -11.68 9.90 1.02
CA SER A 270 -13.14 10.07 0.94
C SER A 270 -13.87 8.73 0.98
N TYR A 271 -13.34 7.72 0.27
CA TYR A 271 -13.86 6.36 0.33
C TYR A 271 -13.74 5.77 1.74
N ARG A 272 -12.58 5.89 2.40
CA ARG A 272 -12.38 5.46 3.79
C ARG A 272 -13.38 6.10 4.73
N VAL A 273 -13.57 7.42 4.65
CA VAL A 273 -14.53 8.15 5.49
C VAL A 273 -15.96 7.68 5.23
N SER A 274 -16.32 7.31 3.99
CA SER A 274 -17.65 6.77 3.69
C SER A 274 -17.94 5.39 4.32
N LYS A 275 -16.92 4.70 4.85
CA LYS A 275 -17.02 3.38 5.48
C LYS A 275 -17.13 3.43 7.00
N GLY A 276 -16.95 4.59 7.62
CA GLY A 276 -16.99 4.79 9.08
C GLY A 276 -18.02 5.84 9.49
#